data_AF-A0A433QSZ1-F1
#
_entry.id   AF-A0A433QSZ1-F1
#
_cell.length_a   1.000
_cell.length_b   1.000
_cell.length_c   1.000
_cell.angle_alpha   90.00
_cell.angle_beta   90.00
_cell.angle_gamma   90.00
#
_symmetry.space_group_name_H-M   'P 1'
#
loop_
_entity.id
_entity.type
_entity.pdbx_description
1 polymer ?
#
loop_
_entity_poly.entity_id
_entity_poly.type
_entity_poly.pdbx_seq_one_letter_code
_entity_poly.pdbx_strand_id
1 'polypeptide(L)'
;MSVLRLSLQNPLLTYEQLASTPSRQDAIPDDLEEDLRNLGCELIQSAGILLKMPQVAMATAQVLFQRFFYLASLKKFGIVDIGMGALFLSSKICECPVRLSYLTTVYDYLIKRTKGQENPDPMDGFSQTAYDMKNALVVAEMQILKRLGFNVHVQLPYGLMVNYLRVLNLTEHERIPNRAWSYLNDSTQTLSLRTPIHVAYPPPTVACAAIWLAARDEKVRLPESPSPWWELFDAELEEVRTAAAHVVRLYRRRLDRPILPLTSAEVERWASKEKERTREEAEAKVEAGEMMETMKVEMGEEGEVKEEEEKEARERAEATLKAVAGTGMWSGV
;
A
#
# COMPACT_ATOMS: atom_id res chain seq x y z
N MET A 1 -0.76 -2.47 29.18
CA MET A 1 -2.12 -2.96 28.85
C MET A 1 -3.04 -1.75 28.78
N SER A 2 -3.32 -1.26 27.58
CA SER A 2 -4.30 -0.19 27.36
C SER A 2 -5.70 -0.72 27.64
N VAL A 3 -6.41 -0.10 28.59
CA VAL A 3 -7.81 -0.40 28.89
C VAL A 3 -8.63 -0.13 27.62
N LEU A 4 -9.23 -1.16 27.04
CA LEU A 4 -10.17 -1.04 25.92
C LEU A 4 -11.42 -0.29 26.42
N ARG A 5 -11.43 1.03 26.28
CA ARG A 5 -12.66 1.81 26.41
C ARG A 5 -13.50 1.55 25.15
N LEU A 6 -14.64 0.90 25.33
CA LEU A 6 -15.65 0.77 24.28
C LEU A 6 -16.25 2.17 24.02
N SER A 7 -15.64 2.90 23.08
CA SER A 7 -16.20 4.14 22.55
C SER A 7 -17.05 3.81 21.32
N LEU A 8 -18.16 4.53 21.15
CA LEU A 8 -18.98 4.46 19.94
C LEU A 8 -18.30 5.12 18.72
N GLN A 9 -17.24 5.89 18.96
CA GLN A 9 -16.41 6.49 17.92
C GLN A 9 -15.52 5.44 17.26
N ASN A 10 -15.23 5.67 15.98
CA ASN A 10 -14.27 4.85 15.26
C ASN A 10 -12.89 4.93 15.95
N PRO A 11 -12.25 3.79 16.27
CA PRO A 11 -10.88 3.80 16.78
C PRO A 11 -9.94 4.37 15.71
N LEU A 12 -9.24 5.44 16.06
CA LEU A 12 -8.22 6.06 15.22
C LEU A 12 -6.83 5.52 15.58
N LEU A 13 -6.00 5.29 14.59
CA LEU A 13 -4.59 4.95 14.75
C LEU A 13 -3.78 6.20 15.03
N THR A 14 -2.75 6.04 15.85
CA THR A 14 -1.73 7.07 16.00
C THR A 14 -0.81 7.10 14.78
N TYR A 15 -0.16 8.25 14.54
CA TYR A 15 0.83 8.39 13.47
C TYR A 15 1.96 7.35 13.57
N GLU A 16 2.36 6.98 14.79
CA GLU A 16 3.37 5.94 15.03
C GLU A 16 2.89 4.55 14.56
N GLN A 17 1.62 4.21 14.78
CA GLN A 17 1.04 2.95 14.31
C GLN A 17 0.89 2.91 12.78
N LEU A 18 0.70 4.07 12.15
CA LEU A 18 0.71 4.20 10.70
C LEU A 18 2.12 4.04 10.11
N ALA A 19 3.12 4.58 10.79
CA ALA A 19 4.51 4.52 10.37
C ALA A 19 5.17 3.15 10.63
N SER A 20 4.72 2.39 11.63
CA SER A 20 5.27 1.07 11.98
C SER A 20 4.17 0.01 12.00
N THR A 21 3.81 -0.48 10.81
CA THR A 21 2.84 -1.56 10.67
C THR A 21 3.46 -2.92 11.10
N PRO A 22 2.66 -3.87 11.59
CA PRO A 22 3.13 -5.23 11.87
C PRO A 22 3.72 -5.93 10.62
N SER A 23 3.23 -5.61 9.42
CA SER A 23 3.77 -6.13 8.16
C SER A 23 5.18 -5.60 7.88
N ARG A 24 5.45 -4.32 8.16
CA ARG A 24 6.80 -3.74 8.07
C ARG A 24 7.77 -4.43 9.03
N GLN A 25 7.33 -4.73 10.24
CA GLN A 25 8.14 -5.47 11.23
C GLN A 25 8.49 -6.89 10.74
N ASP A 26 7.60 -7.52 9.96
CA ASP A 26 7.84 -8.80 9.31
C ASP A 26 8.59 -8.67 7.96
N ALA A 27 9.17 -7.50 7.67
CA ALA A 27 9.95 -7.16 6.47
C ALA A 27 9.17 -7.21 5.14
N ILE A 28 7.88 -6.87 5.16
CA ILE A 28 7.09 -6.65 3.95
C ILE A 28 7.30 -5.21 3.47
N PRO A 29 7.66 -4.98 2.19
CA PRO A 29 7.80 -3.63 1.64
C PRO A 29 6.49 -2.84 1.65
N ASP A 30 6.61 -1.53 1.83
CA ASP A 30 5.47 -0.61 1.91
C ASP A 30 4.57 -0.66 0.67
N ASP A 31 5.17 -0.71 -0.51
CA ASP A 31 4.45 -0.79 -1.77
C ASP A 31 3.63 -2.07 -1.88
N LEU A 32 4.22 -3.21 -1.49
CA LEU A 32 3.52 -4.48 -1.51
C LEU A 32 2.40 -4.52 -0.46
N GLU A 33 2.64 -4.00 0.75
CA GLU A 33 1.61 -3.90 1.77
C GLU A 33 0.42 -3.04 1.30
N GLU A 34 0.70 -1.88 0.69
CA GLU A 34 -0.35 -1.02 0.11
C GLU A 34 -1.11 -1.79 -0.97
N ASP A 35 -0.41 -2.43 -1.91
CA ASP A 35 -1.02 -3.16 -3.02
C ASP A 35 -1.84 -4.38 -2.57
N LEU A 36 -1.41 -5.11 -1.54
CA LEU A 36 -2.16 -6.23 -0.97
C LEU A 36 -3.41 -5.80 -0.22
N ARG A 37 -3.31 -4.72 0.57
CA ARG A 37 -4.48 -4.14 1.25
C ARG A 37 -5.50 -3.64 0.22
N ASN A 38 -5.02 -2.99 -0.84
CA ASN A 38 -5.82 -2.52 -1.97
C ASN A 38 -6.57 -3.68 -2.65
N LEU A 39 -5.85 -4.77 -2.93
CA LEU A 39 -6.38 -5.95 -3.58
C LEU A 39 -7.42 -6.66 -2.71
N GLY A 40 -7.14 -6.86 -1.42
CA GLY A 40 -8.09 -7.49 -0.50
C GLY A 40 -9.40 -6.72 -0.39
N CYS A 41 -9.32 -5.40 -0.34
CA CYS A 41 -10.47 -4.52 -0.36
C CYS A 41 -11.26 -4.57 -1.68
N GLU A 42 -10.59 -4.63 -2.81
CA GLU A 42 -11.22 -4.81 -4.14
C GLU A 42 -11.95 -6.17 -4.25
N LEU A 43 -11.37 -7.22 -3.68
CA LEU A 43 -12.00 -8.54 -3.60
C LEU A 43 -13.28 -8.50 -2.75
N ILE A 44 -13.25 -7.82 -1.60
CA ILE A 44 -14.44 -7.63 -0.76
C ILE A 44 -15.55 -6.91 -1.53
N GLN A 45 -15.22 -5.84 -2.27
CA GLN A 45 -16.21 -5.11 -3.07
C GLN A 45 -16.79 -6.01 -4.17
N SER A 46 -15.92 -6.67 -4.94
CA SER A 46 -16.32 -7.51 -6.06
C SER A 46 -17.20 -8.67 -5.56
N ALA A 47 -16.84 -9.26 -4.42
CA ALA A 47 -17.62 -10.32 -3.79
C ALA A 47 -18.99 -9.82 -3.34
N GLY A 48 -19.05 -8.67 -2.67
CA GLY A 48 -20.30 -8.08 -2.22
C GLY A 48 -21.25 -7.70 -3.36
N ILE A 49 -20.72 -7.20 -4.49
CA ILE A 49 -21.51 -6.92 -5.70
C ILE A 49 -22.11 -8.22 -6.26
N LEU A 50 -21.30 -9.27 -6.39
CA LEU A 50 -21.77 -10.58 -6.88
C LEU A 50 -22.82 -11.21 -5.95
N LEU A 51 -22.69 -10.98 -4.65
CA LEU A 51 -23.62 -11.43 -3.61
C LEU A 51 -24.84 -10.50 -3.44
N LYS A 52 -24.89 -9.38 -4.18
CA LYS A 52 -25.95 -8.35 -4.10
C LYS A 52 -26.11 -7.77 -2.69
N MET A 53 -25.01 -7.59 -1.97
CA MET A 53 -24.99 -6.98 -0.65
C MET A 53 -25.13 -5.45 -0.75
N PRO A 54 -25.72 -4.79 0.28
CA PRO A 54 -25.78 -3.34 0.31
C PRO A 54 -24.38 -2.71 0.46
N GLN A 55 -24.18 -1.52 -0.11
CA GLN A 55 -22.91 -0.78 -0.05
C GLN A 55 -22.42 -0.52 1.38
N VAL A 56 -23.35 -0.32 2.32
CA VAL A 56 -23.05 -0.15 3.75
C VAL A 56 -22.35 -1.37 4.34
N ALA A 57 -22.77 -2.59 3.96
CA ALA A 57 -22.15 -3.82 4.44
C ALA A 57 -20.78 -4.05 3.78
N MET A 58 -20.64 -3.77 2.49
CA MET A 58 -19.35 -3.85 1.81
C MET A 58 -18.33 -2.88 2.42
N ALA A 59 -18.73 -1.62 2.64
CA ALA A 59 -17.89 -0.60 3.26
C ALA A 59 -17.50 -0.95 4.69
N THR A 60 -18.42 -1.50 5.49
CA THR A 60 -18.15 -1.95 6.85
C THR A 60 -17.13 -3.09 6.86
N ALA A 61 -17.30 -4.11 6.01
CA ALA A 61 -16.35 -5.22 5.87
C ALA A 61 -14.93 -4.72 5.54
N GLN A 62 -14.83 -3.74 4.65
CA GLN A 62 -13.55 -3.17 4.22
C GLN A 62 -12.86 -2.39 5.34
N VAL A 63 -13.60 -1.63 6.15
CA VAL A 63 -13.04 -0.95 7.33
C VAL A 63 -12.52 -1.98 8.34
N LEU A 64 -13.27 -3.05 8.60
CA LEU A 64 -12.84 -4.13 9.50
C LEU A 64 -11.57 -4.83 8.99
N PHE A 65 -11.49 -5.08 7.69
CA PHE A 65 -10.32 -5.64 7.01
C PHE A 65 -9.08 -4.75 7.19
N GLN A 66 -9.19 -3.45 6.93
CA GLN A 66 -8.06 -2.53 7.11
C GLN A 66 -7.62 -2.44 8.56
N ARG A 67 -8.57 -2.29 9.50
CA ARG A 67 -8.28 -2.27 10.94
C ARG A 67 -7.54 -3.54 11.39
N PHE A 68 -7.91 -4.69 10.84
CA PHE A 68 -7.23 -5.95 11.13
C PHE A 68 -5.75 -5.94 10.73
N PHE A 69 -5.42 -5.52 9.50
CA PHE A 69 -4.04 -5.51 9.01
C PHE A 69 -3.16 -4.41 9.62
N TYR A 70 -3.73 -3.45 10.35
CA TYR A 70 -2.96 -2.58 11.24
C TYR A 70 -2.56 -3.23 12.57
N LEU A 71 -3.19 -4.34 12.95
CA LEU A 71 -2.91 -5.09 14.18
C LEU A 71 -2.23 -6.44 13.91
N ALA A 72 -2.30 -6.93 12.68
CA ALA A 72 -1.78 -8.23 12.26
C ALA A 72 -1.02 -8.10 10.95
N SER A 73 0.01 -8.93 10.79
CA SER A 73 0.86 -8.93 9.61
C SER A 73 0.26 -9.74 8.46
N LEU A 74 0.42 -9.22 7.24
CA LEU A 74 0.08 -9.89 5.98
C LEU A 74 0.86 -11.20 5.76
N LYS A 75 1.99 -11.40 6.45
CA LYS A 75 2.73 -12.66 6.41
C LYS A 75 1.97 -13.79 7.11
N LYS A 76 1.28 -13.46 8.21
CA LYS A 76 0.62 -14.45 9.09
C LYS A 76 -0.80 -14.77 8.64
N PHE A 77 -1.48 -13.81 8.02
CA PHE A 77 -2.87 -13.93 7.61
C PHE A 77 -3.02 -13.53 6.14
N GLY A 78 -3.61 -14.41 5.33
CA GLY A 78 -3.87 -14.14 3.92
C GLY A 78 -5.00 -13.13 3.73
N ILE A 79 -4.87 -12.28 2.71
CA ILE A 79 -5.89 -11.26 2.39
C ILE A 79 -7.22 -11.90 1.98
N VAL A 80 -7.18 -13.09 1.37
CA VAL A 80 -8.37 -13.83 0.95
C VAL A 80 -9.17 -14.32 2.17
N ASP A 81 -8.52 -14.96 3.13
CA ASP A 81 -9.19 -15.53 4.31
C ASP A 81 -9.80 -14.43 5.18
N ILE A 82 -9.02 -13.38 5.45
CA ILE A 82 -9.49 -12.23 6.24
C ILE A 82 -10.54 -11.44 5.47
N GLY A 83 -10.42 -11.30 4.15
CA GLY A 83 -11.44 -10.65 3.31
C GLY A 83 -12.78 -11.38 3.36
N MET A 84 -12.77 -12.70 3.23
CA MET A 84 -13.97 -13.55 3.40
C MET A 84 -14.55 -13.39 4.80
N GLY A 85 -13.73 -13.54 5.84
CA GLY A 85 -14.15 -13.42 7.22
C GLY A 85 -14.75 -12.04 7.53
N ALA A 86 -14.17 -10.97 7.01
CA ALA A 86 -14.65 -9.60 7.20
C ALA A 86 -16.01 -9.37 6.52
N LEU A 87 -16.20 -9.87 5.29
CA LEU A 87 -17.48 -9.77 4.59
C LEU A 87 -18.57 -10.59 5.28
N PHE A 88 -18.24 -11.80 5.74
CA PHE A 88 -19.16 -12.63 6.51
C PHE A 88 -19.56 -11.97 7.84
N LEU A 89 -18.59 -11.46 8.59
CA LEU A 89 -18.84 -10.76 9.85
C LEU A 89 -19.71 -9.51 9.62
N SER A 90 -19.40 -8.72 8.60
CA SER A 90 -20.20 -7.53 8.26
C SER A 90 -21.62 -7.88 7.84
N SER A 91 -21.83 -9.01 7.17
CA SER A 91 -23.17 -9.47 6.80
C SER A 91 -24.08 -9.65 8.01
N LYS A 92 -23.50 -10.10 9.14
CA LYS A 92 -24.21 -10.25 10.42
C LYS A 92 -24.42 -8.91 11.11
N ILE A 93 -23.40 -8.07 11.18
CA ILE A 93 -23.47 -6.75 11.84
C ILE A 93 -24.53 -5.85 11.16
N CYS A 94 -24.59 -5.89 9.84
CA CYS A 94 -25.52 -5.08 9.05
C CYS A 94 -26.88 -5.76 8.79
N GLU A 95 -27.18 -6.88 9.45
CA GLU A 95 -28.45 -7.63 9.31
C GLU A 95 -28.79 -8.01 7.85
N CYS A 96 -27.77 -8.35 7.06
CA CYS A 96 -27.89 -8.80 5.68
C CYS A 96 -27.22 -10.18 5.51
N PRO A 97 -27.73 -11.24 6.19
CA PRO A 97 -27.03 -12.50 6.31
C PRO A 97 -26.82 -13.20 4.96
N VAL A 98 -25.60 -13.65 4.72
CA VAL A 98 -25.21 -14.40 3.51
C VAL A 98 -24.90 -15.85 3.87
N ARG A 99 -25.31 -16.80 3.02
CA ARG A 99 -24.98 -18.22 3.20
C ARG A 99 -23.48 -18.46 2.98
N LEU A 100 -22.81 -19.18 3.90
CA LEU A 100 -21.38 -19.50 3.80
C LEU A 100 -21.00 -20.10 2.44
N SER A 101 -21.78 -21.04 1.93
CA SER A 101 -21.49 -21.69 0.64
C SER A 101 -21.42 -20.70 -0.52
N TYR A 102 -22.28 -19.68 -0.55
CA TYR A 102 -22.23 -18.65 -1.60
C TYR A 102 -21.00 -17.77 -1.45
N LEU A 103 -20.64 -17.41 -0.21
CA LEU A 103 -19.44 -16.62 0.03
C LEU A 103 -18.18 -17.35 -0.47
N THR A 104 -18.05 -18.64 -0.15
CA THR A 104 -16.89 -19.44 -0.56
C THR A 104 -16.84 -19.64 -2.08
N THR A 105 -17.99 -19.89 -2.73
CA THR A 105 -18.04 -20.03 -4.20
C THR A 105 -17.69 -18.73 -4.91
N VAL A 106 -18.19 -17.58 -4.42
CA VAL A 106 -17.88 -16.28 -5.01
C VAL A 106 -16.41 -15.91 -4.83
N TYR A 107 -15.84 -16.16 -3.66
CA TYR A 107 -14.42 -15.89 -3.43
C TYR A 107 -13.51 -16.80 -4.25
N ASP A 108 -13.81 -18.10 -4.36
CA ASP A 108 -13.07 -19.02 -5.24
C ASP A 108 -13.10 -18.53 -6.69
N TYR A 109 -14.28 -18.14 -7.20
CA TYR A 109 -14.44 -17.55 -8.52
C TYR A 109 -13.56 -16.30 -8.71
N LEU A 110 -13.53 -15.39 -7.72
CA LEU A 110 -12.73 -14.17 -7.78
C LEU A 110 -11.21 -14.44 -7.72
N ILE A 111 -10.77 -15.40 -6.91
CA ILE A 111 -9.36 -15.80 -6.83
C ILE A 111 -8.89 -16.32 -8.19
N LYS A 112 -9.65 -17.23 -8.79
CA LYS A 112 -9.34 -17.81 -10.11
C LYS A 112 -9.28 -16.72 -11.18
N ARG A 113 -10.25 -15.79 -11.18
CA ARG A 113 -10.28 -14.65 -12.10
C ARG A 113 -9.09 -13.72 -11.92
N THR A 114 -8.68 -13.46 -10.67
CA THR A 114 -7.51 -12.61 -10.36
C THR A 114 -6.20 -13.24 -10.84
N LYS A 115 -6.12 -14.58 -10.81
CA LYS A 115 -5.00 -15.37 -11.37
C LYS A 115 -5.02 -15.51 -12.90
N GLY A 116 -5.91 -14.81 -13.60
CA GLY A 116 -5.94 -14.77 -15.07
C GLY A 116 -6.72 -15.90 -15.73
N GLN A 117 -7.52 -16.67 -14.98
CA GLN A 117 -8.43 -17.65 -15.59
C GLN A 117 -9.68 -16.92 -16.11
N GLU A 118 -9.86 -16.92 -17.43
CA GLU A 118 -11.08 -16.41 -18.05
C GLU A 118 -12.20 -17.45 -17.89
N ASN A 119 -13.32 -17.05 -17.26
CA ASN A 119 -14.48 -17.90 -16.95
C ASN A 119 -14.16 -19.20 -16.19
N PRO A 120 -13.74 -19.11 -14.92
CA PRO A 120 -13.48 -20.29 -14.13
C PRO A 120 -14.75 -21.09 -13.84
N ASP A 121 -14.64 -22.41 -13.88
CA ASP A 121 -15.72 -23.31 -13.50
C ASP A 121 -16.10 -23.11 -12.02
N PRO A 122 -17.40 -23.08 -11.70
CA PRO A 122 -17.87 -22.99 -10.33
C PRO A 122 -17.30 -24.12 -9.48
N MET A 123 -16.85 -23.78 -8.26
CA MET A 123 -16.40 -24.78 -7.29
C MET A 123 -17.54 -25.75 -6.95
N ASP A 124 -17.25 -27.04 -6.93
CA ASP A 124 -18.16 -28.04 -6.40
C ASP A 124 -18.35 -27.81 -4.88
N GLY A 125 -19.59 -27.59 -4.46
CA GLY A 125 -19.95 -27.26 -3.08
C GLY A 125 -19.68 -28.39 -2.07
N PHE A 126 -19.48 -29.62 -2.55
CA PHE A 126 -19.16 -30.81 -1.77
C PHE A 126 -17.68 -31.20 -1.82
N SER A 127 -16.86 -30.44 -2.55
CA SER A 127 -15.42 -30.68 -2.60
C SER A 127 -14.74 -30.45 -1.25
N GLN A 128 -13.65 -31.17 -0.98
CA GLN A 128 -12.84 -30.98 0.22
C GLN A 128 -12.37 -29.52 0.33
N THR A 129 -11.99 -28.91 -0.79
CA THR A 129 -11.58 -27.50 -0.88
C THR A 129 -12.68 -26.55 -0.39
N ALA A 130 -13.95 -26.81 -0.74
CA ALA A 130 -15.07 -26.00 -0.25
C ALA A 130 -15.25 -26.12 1.27
N TYR A 131 -15.03 -27.31 1.85
CA TYR A 131 -15.07 -27.50 3.30
C TYR A 131 -13.92 -26.76 4.00
N ASP A 132 -12.71 -26.84 3.44
CA ASP A 132 -11.54 -26.17 3.98
C ASP A 132 -11.71 -24.64 3.96
N MET A 133 -12.23 -24.07 2.86
CA MET A 133 -12.54 -22.64 2.78
C MET A 133 -13.61 -22.20 3.77
N LYS A 134 -14.65 -23.02 3.99
CA LYS A 134 -15.69 -22.74 5.01
C LYS A 134 -15.08 -22.73 6.42
N ASN A 135 -14.19 -23.68 6.72
CA ASN A 135 -13.49 -23.71 8.01
C ASN A 135 -12.55 -22.51 8.17
N ALA A 136 -11.78 -22.18 7.14
CA ALA A 136 -10.90 -21.01 7.12
C ALA A 136 -11.67 -19.70 7.34
N LEU A 137 -12.84 -19.55 6.72
CA LEU A 137 -13.74 -18.41 6.89
C LEU A 137 -14.18 -18.24 8.36
N VAL A 138 -14.62 -19.34 9.00
CA VAL A 138 -15.03 -19.30 10.42
C VAL A 138 -13.86 -18.93 11.32
N VAL A 139 -12.67 -19.50 11.06
CA VAL A 139 -11.46 -19.14 11.80
C VAL A 139 -11.08 -17.68 11.58
N ALA A 140 -11.14 -17.19 10.34
CA ALA A 140 -10.82 -15.80 10.00
C ALA A 140 -11.76 -14.82 10.73
N GLU A 141 -13.07 -15.10 10.74
CA GLU A 141 -14.03 -14.32 11.52
C GLU A 141 -13.63 -14.25 13.01
N MET A 142 -13.30 -15.40 13.61
CA MET A 142 -12.89 -15.44 15.02
C MET A 142 -11.61 -14.63 15.26
N GLN A 143 -10.66 -14.63 14.33
CA GLN A 143 -9.44 -13.85 14.45
C GLN A 143 -9.71 -12.34 14.38
N ILE A 144 -10.61 -11.91 13.50
CA ILE A 144 -11.03 -10.50 13.40
C ILE A 144 -11.64 -10.03 14.72
N LEU A 145 -12.60 -10.79 15.27
CA LEU A 145 -13.25 -10.46 16.54
C LEU A 145 -12.26 -10.38 17.70
N LYS A 146 -11.34 -11.35 17.81
CA LYS A 146 -10.32 -11.40 18.86
C LYS A 146 -9.35 -10.22 18.78
N ARG A 147 -8.88 -9.87 17.58
CA ARG A 147 -7.88 -8.80 17.39
C ARG A 147 -8.48 -7.41 17.55
N LEU A 148 -9.71 -7.20 17.08
CA LEU A 148 -10.43 -5.93 17.25
C LEU A 148 -11.04 -5.77 18.66
N GLY A 149 -10.95 -6.79 19.52
CA GLY A 149 -11.52 -6.75 20.87
C GLY A 149 -13.04 -6.55 20.85
N PHE A 150 -13.73 -7.16 19.87
CA PHE A 150 -15.16 -6.97 19.60
C PHE A 150 -15.60 -5.53 19.27
N ASN A 151 -14.65 -4.60 19.03
CA ASN A 151 -14.97 -3.28 18.48
C ASN A 151 -15.19 -3.37 16.97
N VAL A 152 -16.38 -3.84 16.61
CA VAL A 152 -16.82 -4.02 15.22
C VAL A 152 -17.74 -2.91 14.73
N HIS A 153 -18.01 -1.91 15.57
CA HIS A 153 -18.83 -0.76 15.19
C HIS A 153 -18.06 0.12 14.19
N VAL A 154 -18.73 0.48 13.09
CA VAL A 154 -18.17 1.31 12.03
C VAL A 154 -19.17 2.41 11.70
N GLN A 155 -18.75 3.65 11.95
CA GLN A 155 -19.47 4.83 11.46
C GLN A 155 -18.95 5.19 10.07
N LEU A 156 -19.84 5.18 9.08
CA LEU A 156 -19.53 5.49 7.70
C LEU A 156 -19.89 6.96 7.37
N PRO A 157 -19.15 7.62 6.47
CA PRO A 157 -19.31 9.06 6.20
C PRO A 157 -20.55 9.41 5.37
N TYR A 158 -21.29 8.43 4.82
CA TYR A 158 -22.41 8.67 3.90
C TYR A 158 -23.50 9.56 4.50
N GLY A 159 -23.92 9.28 5.74
CA GLY A 159 -24.96 10.06 6.41
C GLY A 159 -24.51 11.49 6.70
N LEU A 160 -23.24 11.66 7.09
CA LEU A 160 -22.65 12.98 7.35
C LEU A 160 -22.56 13.81 6.08
N MET A 161 -22.11 13.22 4.97
CA MET A 161 -22.03 13.93 3.69
C MET A 161 -23.38 14.47 3.24
N VAL A 162 -24.46 13.67 3.32
CA VAL A 162 -25.80 14.13 2.94
C VAL A 162 -26.23 15.32 3.80
N ASN A 163 -25.94 15.28 5.11
CA ASN A 163 -26.23 16.38 6.01
C ASN A 163 -25.39 17.63 5.68
N TYR A 164 -24.10 17.47 5.37
CA TYR A 164 -23.21 18.57 5.03
C TYR A 164 -23.61 19.24 3.71
N LEU A 165 -23.95 18.44 2.69
CA LEU A 165 -24.46 18.96 1.41
C LEU A 165 -25.76 19.78 1.60
N ARG A 166 -26.64 19.36 2.52
CA ARG A 166 -27.86 20.12 2.87
C ARG A 166 -27.52 21.44 3.55
N VAL A 167 -26.62 21.42 4.54
CA VAL A 167 -26.20 22.62 5.27
C VAL A 167 -25.54 23.64 4.34
N LEU A 168 -24.75 23.17 3.37
CA LEU A 168 -24.10 24.02 2.37
C LEU A 168 -25.04 24.46 1.23
N ASN A 169 -26.32 24.07 1.26
CA ASN A 169 -27.31 24.29 0.18
C ASN A 169 -26.82 23.81 -1.19
N LEU A 170 -26.01 22.74 -1.22
CA LEU A 170 -25.47 22.16 -2.45
C LEU A 170 -26.34 21.03 -3.01
N THR A 171 -27.43 20.69 -2.33
CA THR A 171 -28.35 19.63 -2.75
C THR A 171 -29.10 19.94 -4.03
N GLU A 172 -29.29 21.21 -4.36
CA GLU A 172 -29.97 21.64 -5.58
C GLU A 172 -29.07 21.57 -6.82
N HIS A 173 -27.75 21.48 -6.63
CA HIS A 173 -26.84 21.28 -7.74
C HIS A 173 -26.95 19.85 -8.27
N GLU A 174 -27.15 19.70 -9.58
CA GLU A 174 -27.37 18.39 -10.21
C GLU A 174 -26.12 17.49 -10.21
N ARG A 175 -24.92 18.10 -10.23
CA ARG A 175 -23.65 17.37 -10.39
C ARG A 175 -22.89 17.17 -9.09
N ILE A 176 -22.93 18.12 -8.16
CA ILE A 176 -22.09 18.10 -6.95
C ILE A 176 -22.45 16.92 -6.02
N PRO A 177 -23.72 16.65 -5.67
CA PRO A 177 -24.07 15.53 -4.81
C PRO A 177 -23.71 14.19 -5.46
N ASN A 178 -23.93 14.05 -6.77
CA ASN A 178 -23.57 12.85 -7.51
C ASN A 178 -22.05 12.67 -7.58
N ARG A 179 -21.29 13.74 -7.83
CA ARG A 179 -19.83 13.75 -7.82
C ARG A 179 -19.28 13.48 -6.43
N ALA A 180 -19.82 14.11 -5.38
CA ALA A 180 -19.41 13.89 -4.00
C ALA A 180 -19.75 12.48 -3.54
N TRP A 181 -20.88 11.93 -4.00
CA TRP A 181 -21.26 10.54 -3.79
C TRP A 181 -20.36 9.61 -4.60
N SER A 182 -20.00 9.91 -5.85
CA SER A 182 -19.03 9.15 -6.63
C SER A 182 -17.66 9.23 -5.99
N TYR A 183 -17.18 10.39 -5.58
CA TYR A 183 -15.98 10.50 -4.78
C TYR A 183 -16.17 9.75 -3.49
N LEU A 184 -17.29 9.76 -2.79
CA LEU A 184 -17.48 8.91 -1.62
C LEU A 184 -17.70 7.44 -1.94
N ASN A 185 -18.07 7.02 -3.13
CA ASN A 185 -18.31 5.62 -3.48
C ASN A 185 -17.06 5.02 -4.09
N ASP A 186 -16.47 5.72 -5.04
CA ASP A 186 -15.14 5.47 -5.53
C ASP A 186 -14.15 5.65 -4.39
N SER A 187 -14.33 6.58 -3.44
CA SER A 187 -13.49 6.69 -2.24
C SER A 187 -14.00 5.88 -1.04
N THR A 188 -15.23 5.45 -0.87
CA THR A 188 -15.49 4.35 0.11
C THR A 188 -14.99 3.04 -0.46
N GLN A 189 -14.91 2.92 -1.79
CA GLN A 189 -14.16 1.92 -2.52
C GLN A 189 -12.66 2.28 -2.68
N THR A 190 -12.13 3.40 -2.15
CA THR A 190 -10.72 3.79 -2.33
C THR A 190 -10.08 4.57 -1.13
N LEU A 191 -10.70 5.57 -0.51
CA LEU A 191 -10.47 6.10 0.87
C LEU A 191 -10.58 5.06 1.99
N SER A 192 -11.52 4.10 1.89
CA SER A 192 -11.58 2.94 2.80
C SER A 192 -10.65 1.82 2.36
N LEU A 193 -10.35 1.75 1.06
CA LEU A 193 -9.70 0.58 0.48
C LEU A 193 -8.21 0.71 0.28
N ARG A 194 -7.68 1.93 0.24
CA ARG A 194 -6.34 2.13 -0.25
C ARG A 194 -5.48 3.15 0.47
N THR A 195 -5.99 3.81 1.50
CA THR A 195 -5.18 4.74 2.31
C THR A 195 -5.68 4.71 3.75
N PRO A 196 -4.83 4.95 4.77
CA PRO A 196 -5.21 4.78 6.17
C PRO A 196 -6.32 5.70 6.68
N ILE A 197 -7.06 6.41 5.83
CA ILE A 197 -7.77 7.63 6.19
C ILE A 197 -8.95 7.36 7.13
N HIS A 198 -9.74 6.31 6.98
CA HIS A 198 -10.78 5.99 7.98
C HIS A 198 -10.24 5.49 9.31
N VAL A 199 -8.97 5.13 9.31
CA VAL A 199 -8.23 4.68 10.47
C VAL A 199 -7.44 5.85 11.05
N ALA A 200 -7.09 6.88 10.27
CA ALA A 200 -6.30 8.04 10.68
C ALA A 200 -7.14 9.28 10.97
N TYR A 201 -8.30 9.43 10.31
CA TYR A 201 -9.16 10.60 10.35
C TYR A 201 -10.61 10.23 10.68
N PRO A 202 -11.34 11.10 11.38
CA PRO A 202 -12.71 10.85 11.74
C PRO A 202 -13.65 10.99 10.52
N PRO A 203 -14.84 10.35 10.54
CA PRO A 203 -15.81 10.42 9.43
C PRO A 203 -16.20 11.83 8.95
N PRO A 204 -16.29 12.87 9.81
CA PRO A 204 -16.52 14.26 9.39
C PRO A 204 -15.48 14.79 8.40
N THR A 205 -14.19 14.65 8.73
CA THR A 205 -13.06 15.08 7.88
C THR A 205 -13.11 14.41 6.51
N VAL A 206 -13.46 13.13 6.49
CA VAL A 206 -13.63 12.36 5.25
C VAL A 206 -14.76 12.90 4.37
N ALA A 207 -15.93 13.14 4.96
CA ALA A 207 -17.05 13.70 4.21
C ALA A 207 -16.71 15.09 3.64
N CYS A 208 -15.98 15.91 4.42
CA CYS A 208 -15.48 17.21 3.97
C CYS A 208 -14.49 17.07 2.79
N ALA A 209 -13.56 16.12 2.84
CA ALA A 209 -12.62 15.88 1.74
C ALA A 209 -13.32 15.50 0.42
N ALA A 210 -14.37 14.68 0.48
CA ALA A 210 -15.14 14.32 -0.70
C ALA A 210 -15.91 15.51 -1.29
N ILE A 211 -16.53 16.33 -0.44
CA ILE A 211 -17.23 17.56 -0.87
C ILE A 211 -16.24 18.58 -1.44
N TRP A 212 -15.08 18.74 -0.81
CA TRP A 212 -14.04 19.66 -1.27
C TRP A 212 -13.51 19.29 -2.66
N LEU A 213 -13.28 17.99 -2.91
CA LEU A 213 -12.90 17.47 -4.23
C LEU A 213 -14.01 17.70 -5.26
N ALA A 214 -15.26 17.39 -4.92
CA ALA A 214 -16.41 17.59 -5.81
C ALA A 214 -16.60 19.06 -6.20
N ALA A 215 -16.49 19.97 -5.23
CA ALA A 215 -16.59 21.41 -5.47
C ALA A 215 -15.46 21.93 -6.36
N ARG A 216 -14.24 21.41 -6.17
CA ARG A 216 -13.09 21.78 -7.00
C ARG A 216 -13.24 21.30 -8.45
N ASP A 217 -13.73 20.09 -8.65
CA ASP A 217 -13.96 19.53 -9.99
C ASP A 217 -15.08 20.27 -10.76
N GLU A 218 -16.16 20.63 -10.06
CA GLU A 218 -17.26 21.41 -10.64
C GLU A 218 -17.01 22.93 -10.61
N LYS A 219 -15.83 23.38 -10.15
CA LYS A 219 -15.38 24.78 -10.07
C LYS A 219 -16.33 25.69 -9.28
N VAL A 220 -16.97 25.16 -8.24
CA VAL A 220 -17.85 25.91 -7.34
C VAL A 220 -17.06 26.42 -6.15
N ARG A 221 -17.20 27.72 -5.84
CA ARG A 221 -16.63 28.30 -4.62
C ARG A 221 -17.58 28.04 -3.45
N LEU A 222 -17.04 27.44 -2.41
CA LEU A 222 -17.76 27.19 -1.17
C LEU A 222 -17.69 28.44 -0.26
N PRO A 223 -18.61 28.58 0.72
CA PRO A 223 -18.61 29.72 1.62
C PRO A 223 -17.33 29.78 2.47
N GLU A 224 -16.64 30.92 2.46
CA GLU A 224 -15.42 31.17 3.25
C GLU A 224 -15.61 32.24 4.34
N SER A 225 -16.80 32.84 4.43
CA SER A 225 -17.12 33.91 5.40
C SER A 225 -18.47 33.62 6.07
N PRO A 226 -18.62 33.83 7.40
CA PRO A 226 -17.68 34.46 8.35
C PRO A 226 -16.57 33.53 8.87
N SER A 227 -16.74 32.21 8.79
CA SER A 227 -15.70 31.21 9.00
C SER A 227 -15.70 30.25 7.80
N PRO A 228 -14.57 29.59 7.50
CA PRO A 228 -14.53 28.63 6.42
C PRO A 228 -15.44 27.42 6.71
N TRP A 229 -16.10 26.94 5.67
CA TRP A 229 -17.16 25.92 5.80
C TRP A 229 -16.74 24.58 6.43
N TRP A 230 -15.46 24.22 6.40
CA TRP A 230 -14.96 22.97 7.01
C TRP A 230 -14.91 23.03 8.55
N GLU A 231 -14.72 24.23 9.13
CA GLU A 231 -14.72 24.41 10.59
C GLU A 231 -16.10 24.15 11.20
N LEU A 232 -17.18 24.37 10.43
CA LEU A 232 -18.55 24.05 10.84
C LEU A 232 -18.76 22.55 11.10
N PHE A 233 -17.89 21.71 10.54
CA PHE A 233 -17.99 20.25 10.58
C PHE A 233 -16.88 19.62 11.42
N ASP A 234 -16.22 20.39 12.28
CA ASP A 234 -15.10 19.94 13.13
C ASP A 234 -13.94 19.31 12.32
N ALA A 235 -13.69 19.82 11.11
CA ALA A 235 -12.62 19.34 10.23
C ALA A 235 -11.55 20.43 10.03
N GLU A 236 -10.27 20.03 10.04
CA GLU A 236 -9.15 20.93 9.77
C GLU A 236 -8.74 20.90 8.29
N LEU A 237 -8.40 22.06 7.72
CA LEU A 237 -8.08 22.19 6.29
C LEU A 237 -6.90 21.30 5.86
N GLU A 238 -5.87 21.18 6.68
CA GLU A 238 -4.69 20.36 6.38
C GLU A 238 -5.04 18.86 6.35
N GLU A 239 -5.92 18.40 7.24
CA GLU A 239 -6.43 17.03 7.22
C GLU A 239 -7.30 16.77 5.98
N VAL A 240 -8.18 17.71 5.64
CA VAL A 240 -9.04 17.63 4.45
C VAL A 240 -8.21 17.59 3.17
N ARG A 241 -7.17 18.43 3.07
CA ARG A 241 -6.23 18.45 1.93
C ARG A 241 -5.43 17.16 1.82
N THR A 242 -4.94 16.65 2.95
CA THR A 242 -4.18 15.40 3.00
C THR A 242 -5.05 14.22 2.58
N ALA A 243 -6.26 14.12 3.14
CA ALA A 243 -7.24 13.12 2.75
C ALA A 243 -7.60 13.21 1.25
N ALA A 244 -7.79 14.42 0.73
CA ALA A 244 -8.07 14.65 -0.69
C ALA A 244 -6.88 14.30 -1.60
N ALA A 245 -5.65 14.62 -1.21
CA ALA A 245 -4.44 14.29 -1.96
C ALA A 245 -4.25 12.77 -2.06
N HIS A 246 -4.53 12.06 -0.97
CA HIS A 246 -4.53 10.61 -0.96
C HIS A 246 -5.58 10.03 -1.92
N VAL A 247 -6.82 10.54 -1.96
CA VAL A 247 -7.83 10.13 -2.97
C VAL A 247 -7.27 10.24 -4.38
N VAL A 248 -6.67 11.39 -4.71
CA VAL A 248 -6.17 11.66 -6.06
C VAL A 248 -4.98 10.77 -6.43
N ARG A 249 -4.07 10.48 -5.48
CA ARG A 249 -2.93 9.57 -5.68
C ARG A 249 -3.38 8.21 -6.20
N LEU A 250 -4.53 7.74 -5.73
CA LEU A 250 -5.04 6.41 -6.01
C LEU A 250 -5.55 6.26 -7.44
N TYR A 251 -6.14 7.30 -8.02
CA TYR A 251 -6.54 7.32 -9.44
C TYR A 251 -5.34 7.20 -10.40
N ARG A 252 -4.10 7.42 -9.91
CA ARG A 252 -2.88 7.37 -10.72
C ARG A 252 -2.17 6.02 -10.67
N ARG A 253 -2.37 5.19 -9.63
CA ARG A 253 -1.67 3.90 -9.45
C ARG A 253 -2.53 2.74 -9.96
N ARG A 254 -2.13 2.12 -11.08
CA ARG A 254 -2.74 0.86 -11.57
C ARG A 254 -2.10 -0.32 -10.85
N LEU A 255 -2.91 -1.29 -10.41
CA LEU A 255 -2.44 -2.53 -9.80
C LEU A 255 -2.18 -3.60 -10.87
N ASP A 256 -1.02 -4.25 -10.78
CA ASP A 256 -0.71 -5.45 -11.57
C ASP A 256 -1.24 -6.70 -10.87
N ARG A 257 -2.54 -6.95 -11.08
CA ARG A 257 -3.34 -8.00 -10.44
C ARG A 257 -2.74 -9.42 -10.46
N PRO A 258 -2.20 -9.94 -11.58
CA PRO A 258 -1.82 -11.36 -11.66
C PRO A 258 -0.53 -11.70 -10.92
N ILE A 259 0.27 -10.70 -10.53
CA ILE A 259 1.60 -10.90 -9.92
C ILE A 259 1.51 -10.92 -8.38
N LEU A 260 0.44 -10.37 -7.81
CA LEU A 260 0.32 -10.16 -6.37
C LEU A 260 0.00 -11.45 -5.60
N PRO A 261 0.69 -11.72 -4.47
CA PRO A 261 0.45 -12.89 -3.64
C PRO A 261 -0.87 -12.77 -2.86
N LEU A 262 -1.81 -13.69 -3.07
CA LEU A 262 -3.15 -13.64 -2.49
C LEU A 262 -3.25 -14.37 -1.14
N THR A 263 -2.44 -15.40 -0.95
CA THR A 263 -2.42 -16.24 0.26
C THR A 263 -1.20 -15.94 1.14
N SER A 264 -1.30 -16.21 2.45
CA SER A 264 -0.17 -16.03 3.37
C SER A 264 1.07 -16.84 2.96
N ALA A 265 0.87 -18.06 2.45
CA ALA A 265 1.95 -18.90 1.93
C ALA A 265 2.61 -18.30 0.68
N GLU A 266 1.85 -17.66 -0.21
CA GLU A 266 2.40 -16.94 -1.37
C GLU A 266 3.17 -15.70 -0.93
N VAL A 267 2.67 -14.94 0.07
CA VAL A 267 3.36 -13.78 0.64
C VAL A 267 4.70 -14.21 1.27
N GLU A 268 4.72 -15.32 2.00
CA GLU A 268 5.94 -15.84 2.60
C GLU A 268 6.96 -16.28 1.54
N ARG A 269 6.52 -16.97 0.49
CA ARG A 269 7.39 -17.33 -0.65
C ARG A 269 7.94 -16.09 -1.36
N TRP A 270 7.10 -15.08 -1.55
CA TRP A 270 7.52 -13.81 -2.14
C TRP A 270 8.57 -13.13 -1.26
N ALA A 271 8.36 -13.08 0.05
CA ALA A 271 9.30 -12.49 0.99
C ALA A 271 10.64 -13.25 1.05
N SER A 272 10.62 -14.58 0.95
CA SER A 272 11.85 -15.38 0.89
C SER A 272 12.64 -15.11 -0.40
N LYS A 273 11.97 -15.08 -1.55
CA LYS A 273 12.61 -14.75 -2.84
C LYS A 273 13.18 -13.34 -2.88
N GLU A 274 12.47 -12.37 -2.31
CA GLU A 274 12.95 -10.98 -2.25
C GLU A 274 14.19 -10.87 -1.35
N LYS A 275 14.24 -11.61 -0.25
CA LYS A 275 15.45 -11.71 0.60
C LYS A 275 16.63 -12.34 -0.14
N GLU A 276 16.39 -13.36 -0.94
CA GLU A 276 17.44 -13.95 -1.79
C GLU A 276 17.92 -12.94 -2.84
N ARG A 277 17.00 -12.25 -3.54
CA ARG A 277 17.35 -11.23 -4.53
C ARG A 277 18.15 -10.07 -3.94
N THR A 278 17.72 -9.53 -2.81
CA THR A 278 18.45 -8.45 -2.13
C THR A 278 19.82 -8.90 -1.62
N ARG A 279 19.97 -10.18 -1.25
CA ARG A 279 21.26 -10.76 -0.89
C ARG A 279 22.18 -10.91 -2.11
N GLU A 280 21.68 -11.43 -3.22
CA GLU A 280 22.41 -11.53 -4.49
C GLU A 280 22.83 -10.14 -5.01
N GLU A 281 21.95 -9.14 -4.92
CA GLU A 281 22.27 -7.75 -5.30
C GLU A 281 23.32 -7.11 -4.37
N ALA A 282 23.31 -7.47 -3.08
CA ALA A 282 24.32 -7.00 -2.13
C ALA A 282 25.67 -7.69 -2.37
N GLU A 283 25.68 -9.01 -2.59
CA GLU A 283 26.88 -9.78 -2.93
C GLU A 283 27.48 -9.27 -4.26
N ALA A 284 26.67 -9.03 -5.29
CA ALA A 284 27.12 -8.45 -6.56
C ALA A 284 27.68 -7.02 -6.42
N LYS A 285 27.16 -6.20 -5.49
CA LYS A 285 27.72 -4.87 -5.19
C LYS A 285 29.05 -4.94 -4.47
N VAL A 286 29.23 -5.93 -3.58
CA VAL A 286 30.51 -6.17 -2.89
C VAL A 286 31.55 -6.66 -3.90
N GLU A 287 31.21 -7.64 -4.74
CA GLU A 287 32.10 -8.13 -5.81
C GLU A 287 32.46 -7.01 -6.80
N ALA A 288 31.49 -6.19 -7.20
CA ALA A 288 31.75 -5.04 -8.07
C ALA A 288 32.64 -3.98 -7.39
N GLY A 289 32.53 -3.82 -6.07
CA GLY A 289 33.40 -2.95 -5.27
C GLY A 289 34.83 -3.48 -5.19
N GLU A 290 34.99 -4.78 -4.92
CA GLU A 290 36.29 -5.46 -4.88
C GLU A 290 36.99 -5.43 -6.24
N MET A 291 36.27 -5.67 -7.34
CA MET A 291 36.81 -5.56 -8.70
C MET A 291 37.25 -4.13 -9.06
N MET A 292 36.56 -3.12 -8.54
CA MET A 292 36.94 -1.71 -8.76
C MET A 292 38.18 -1.33 -7.94
N GLU A 293 38.35 -1.94 -6.77
CA GLU A 293 39.51 -1.73 -5.91
C GLU A 293 40.75 -2.45 -6.46
N THR A 294 40.61 -3.68 -6.97
CA THR A 294 41.70 -4.36 -7.68
C THR A 294 42.13 -3.63 -8.96
N MET A 295 41.18 -3.14 -9.76
CA MET A 295 41.53 -2.32 -10.94
C MET A 295 42.26 -1.02 -10.56
N LYS A 296 41.95 -0.41 -9.41
CA LYS A 296 42.68 0.77 -8.93
C LYS A 296 44.10 0.44 -8.48
N VAL A 297 44.30 -0.71 -7.86
CA VAL A 297 45.63 -1.18 -7.46
C VAL A 297 46.47 -1.48 -8.70
N GLU A 298 45.93 -2.21 -9.67
CA GLU A 298 46.63 -2.52 -10.93
C GLU A 298 46.97 -1.24 -11.73
N MET A 299 46.05 -0.28 -11.82
CA MET A 299 46.34 1.01 -12.46
C MET A 299 47.33 1.89 -11.67
N GLY A 300 47.38 1.74 -10.35
CA GLY A 300 48.37 2.40 -9.50
C GLY A 300 49.76 1.82 -9.70
N GLU A 301 49.88 0.49 -9.75
CA GLU A 301 51.13 -0.21 -10.02
C GLU A 301 51.64 0.07 -11.45
N GLU A 302 50.77 0.07 -12.46
CA GLU A 302 51.17 0.47 -13.83
C GLU A 302 51.60 1.95 -13.92
N GLY A 303 51.04 2.81 -13.07
CA GLY A 303 51.43 4.21 -12.97
C GLY A 303 52.83 4.38 -12.37
N GLU A 304 53.12 3.69 -11.27
CA GLU A 304 54.43 3.71 -10.61
C GLU A 304 55.54 3.12 -11.50
N VAL A 305 55.25 2.02 -12.22
CA VAL A 305 56.23 1.40 -13.14
C VAL A 305 56.58 2.34 -14.30
N LYS A 306 55.60 3.05 -14.86
CA LYS A 306 55.86 4.04 -15.93
C LYS A 306 56.66 5.23 -15.43
N GLU A 307 56.40 5.69 -14.20
CA GLU A 307 57.13 6.81 -13.60
C GLU A 307 58.59 6.42 -13.29
N GLU A 308 58.84 5.17 -12.88
CA GLU A 308 60.20 4.62 -12.72
C GLU A 308 60.95 4.49 -14.05
N GLU A 309 60.31 3.96 -15.10
CA GLU A 309 60.91 3.87 -16.44
C GLU A 309 61.28 5.25 -17.01
N GLU A 310 60.41 6.25 -16.82
CA GLU A 310 60.64 7.61 -17.29
C GLU A 310 61.81 8.27 -16.54
N LYS A 311 61.96 7.97 -15.25
CA LYS A 311 63.07 8.43 -14.41
C LYS A 311 64.40 7.80 -14.82
N GLU A 312 64.42 6.48 -15.07
CA GLU A 312 65.60 5.79 -15.60
C GLU A 312 66.01 6.31 -16.98
N ALA A 313 65.04 6.55 -17.88
CA ALA A 313 65.31 7.13 -19.19
C ALA A 313 65.94 8.52 -19.09
N ARG A 314 65.49 9.33 -18.12
CA ARG A 314 66.03 10.67 -17.85
C ARG A 314 67.46 10.61 -17.32
N GLU A 315 67.76 9.68 -16.42
CA GLU A 315 69.12 9.46 -15.92
C GLU A 315 70.08 8.96 -17.02
N ARG A 316 69.63 8.05 -17.88
CA ARG A 316 70.42 7.58 -19.05
C ARG A 316 70.68 8.70 -20.05
N ALA A 317 69.71 9.57 -20.29
CA ALA A 317 69.88 10.76 -21.15
C ALA A 317 70.89 11.75 -20.54
N GLU A 318 70.87 11.95 -19.23
CA GLU A 318 71.83 12.82 -18.55
C GLU A 318 73.25 12.22 -18.54
N ALA A 319 73.38 10.89 -18.39
CA ALA A 319 74.64 10.18 -18.48
C ALA A 319 75.26 10.24 -19.89
N THR A 320 74.44 10.12 -20.94
CA THR A 320 74.90 10.27 -22.33
C THR A 320 75.30 11.71 -22.64
N LEU A 321 74.58 12.71 -22.14
CA LEU A 321 74.99 14.12 -22.23
C LEU A 321 76.33 14.39 -21.53
N LYS A 322 76.58 13.80 -20.36
CA LYS A 322 77.89 13.88 -19.68
C LYS A 322 79.00 13.17 -20.46
N ALA A 323 78.70 12.05 -21.12
CA ALA A 323 79.67 11.34 -21.96
C ALA A 323 80.04 12.13 -23.23
N VAL A 324 79.06 12.80 -23.85
CA VAL A 324 79.27 13.68 -25.02
C VAL A 324 80.02 14.96 -24.62
N ALA A 325 79.71 15.54 -23.45
CA ALA A 325 80.49 16.66 -22.91
C ALA A 325 81.93 16.26 -22.54
N GLY A 326 82.16 15.00 -22.15
CA GLY A 326 83.49 14.44 -21.86
C GLY A 326 84.33 14.11 -23.09
N THR A 327 83.74 14.01 -24.29
CA THR A 327 84.44 13.68 -25.55
C THR A 327 84.71 14.90 -26.45
N GLY A 328 84.38 16.11 -25.98
CA GLY A 328 84.57 17.37 -26.71
C GLY A 328 85.83 18.18 -26.36
N MET A 329 86.81 17.62 -25.67
CA MET A 329 88.17 18.16 -25.64
C MET A 329 89.06 17.12 -26.32
N TRP A 330 89.46 17.38 -27.56
CA TRP A 330 90.81 17.21 -28.12
C TRP A 330 90.79 17.54 -29.63
N SER A 331 91.80 18.31 -30.05
CA SER A 331 92.08 18.90 -31.39
C SER A 331 91.18 20.08 -31.82
N GLY A 332 91.69 21.27 -32.17
CA GLY A 332 93.05 21.77 -32.35
C GLY A 332 93.09 22.76 -33.52
N VAL A 333 93.94 23.79 -33.40
CA VAL A 333 94.30 24.87 -34.37
C VAL A 333 93.52 26.18 -34.24
#